data_AF-A0A527L0S0-F1
#
_entry.id   AF-A0A527L0S0-F1
#
_cell.length_a   1.000
_cell.length_b   1.000
_cell.length_c   1.000
_cell.angle_alpha   90.00
_cell.angle_beta   90.00
_cell.angle_gamma   90.00
#
_symmetry.space_group_name_H-M   'P 1'
#
loop_
_entity.id
_entity.type
_entity.pdbx_description
1 polymer ?
#
loop_
_entity_poly.entity_id
_entity_poly.type
_entity_poly.pdbx_seq_one_letter_code
_entity_poly.pdbx_strand_id
1 'polypeptide(L)' 'MSALTYIYRWDRHGRKGQPCAVTGRSKPGAASFALPGFGSPKPARFNSIRVEFGDGFAMVTSGNAIRKATL' A
#
# COMPACT_ATOMS: atom_id res chain seq x y z
N MET A 1 8.76 -15.52 5.58
CA MET A 1 9.23 -14.37 4.79
C MET A 1 8.11 -13.92 3.87
N SER A 2 7.62 -12.68 4.01
CA SER A 2 6.61 -12.12 3.11
C SER A 2 7.27 -11.68 1.80
N ALA A 3 6.65 -12.01 0.66
CA ALA A 3 7.15 -11.60 -0.64
C ALA A 3 7.16 -10.07 -0.77
N LEU A 4 8.32 -9.50 -1.15
CA LEU A 4 8.52 -8.06 -1.35
C LEU A 4 7.88 -7.62 -2.68
N THR A 5 6.55 -7.62 -2.71
CA THR A 5 5.73 -7.43 -3.93
C THR A 5 5.49 -5.96 -4.29
N TYR A 6 5.98 -5.02 -3.49
CA TYR A 6 5.75 -3.59 -3.68
C TYR A 6 7.05 -2.79 -3.71
N ILE A 7 7.07 -1.70 -4.47
CA ILE A 7 8.12 -0.68 -4.45
C ILE A 7 7.63 0.53 -3.66
N TYR A 8 8.43 0.97 -2.69
CA TYR A 8 8.17 2.21 -1.94
C TYR A 8 8.55 3.43 -2.79
N ARG A 9 7.69 4.44 -2.91
CA ARG A 9 7.87 5.55 -3.88
C ARG A 9 8.05 6.94 -3.27
N TRP A 10 7.95 7.06 -1.95
CA TRP A 10 8.08 8.34 -1.26
C TRP A 10 9.51 8.57 -0.77
N ASP A 11 9.90 9.84 -0.71
CA ASP A 11 11.16 10.24 -0.13
C ASP A 11 11.01 10.43 1.38
N ARG A 12 11.00 9.30 2.08
CA ARG A 12 10.91 9.23 3.54
C ARG A 12 11.87 8.15 4.02
N HIS A 13 12.65 8.46 5.06
CA HIS A 13 13.64 7.55 5.64
C HIS A 13 14.69 7.01 4.63
N GLY A 14 14.89 7.68 3.49
CA GLY A 14 15.85 7.24 2.45
C GLY A 14 15.49 5.93 1.76
N ARG A 15 14.20 5.53 1.75
CA ARG A 15 13.75 4.21 1.26
C ARG A 15 13.12 4.21 -0.13
N LYS A 16 13.14 5.34 -0.83
CA LYS A 16 12.52 5.46 -2.16
C LYS A 16 13.14 4.45 -3.15
N GLY A 17 12.31 3.75 -3.90
CA GLY A 17 12.70 2.72 -4.86
C GLY A 17 12.92 1.33 -4.25
N GLN A 18 12.95 1.18 -2.92
CA GLN A 18 13.21 -0.11 -2.30
C GLN A 18 11.99 -1.05 -2.35
N PRO A 19 12.21 -2.36 -2.52
CA PRO A 19 11.17 -3.35 -2.41
C PRO A 19 10.73 -3.55 -0.95
N CYS A 20 9.43 -3.73 -0.75
CA CYS A 20 8.79 -3.88 0.55
C CYS A 20 7.59 -4.84 0.47
N ALA A 21 7.24 -5.43 1.61
CA ALA A 21 6.02 -6.21 1.81
C ALA A 21 5.01 -5.40 2.61
N VAL A 22 3.71 -5.56 2.31
CA VAL A 22 2.63 -5.01 3.14
C VAL A 22 2.25 -6.06 4.18
N THR A 23 2.58 -5.80 5.44
CA THR A 23 2.34 -6.73 6.57
C THR A 23 1.14 -6.33 7.42
N GLY A 24 0.54 -5.16 7.17
CA GLY A 24 -0.71 -4.74 7.82
C GLY A 24 -1.53 -3.81 6.93
N ARG A 25 -2.81 -4.13 6.73
CA ARG A 25 -3.78 -3.32 5.98
C ARG A 25 -5.20 -3.56 6.53
N SER A 26 -6.05 -2.55 6.48
CA SER A 26 -7.45 -2.71 6.89
C SER A 26 -8.21 -3.68 5.97
N LYS A 27 -9.22 -4.34 6.53
CA LYS A 27 -10.20 -5.09 5.72
C LYS A 27 -10.94 -4.11 4.79
N PRO A 28 -11.32 -4.54 3.56
CA PRO A 28 -12.19 -3.75 2.70
C PRO A 28 -13.58 -3.63 3.35
N GLY A 29 -14.11 -2.41 3.37
CA GLY A 29 -15.53 -2.14 3.65
C GLY A 29 -16.30 -1.81 2.37
N ALA A 30 -17.61 -1.63 2.52
CA ALA A 30 -18.47 -1.15 1.45
C ALA A 30 -17.96 0.20 0.93
N ALA A 31 -18.00 0.39 -0.40
CA ALA A 31 -17.76 1.71 -0.96
C ALA A 31 -18.87 2.67 -0.53
N SER A 32 -18.53 3.94 -0.33
CA SER A 32 -19.45 4.94 0.23
C SER A 32 -20.60 5.28 -0.72
N PHE A 33 -20.37 5.28 -2.04
CA PHE A 33 -21.38 5.57 -3.05
C PHE A 33 -20.89 5.13 -4.45
N ALA A 34 -21.82 4.82 -5.34
CA ALA A 34 -21.56 4.55 -6.75
C ALA A 34 -22.17 5.68 -7.61
N LEU A 35 -21.35 6.39 -8.37
CA LEU A 35 -21.82 7.44 -9.27
C LEU A 35 -22.13 6.84 -10.66
N PRO A 36 -23.37 6.93 -11.16
CA PRO A 36 -23.72 6.42 -12.49
C PRO A 36 -22.82 7.02 -13.57
N GLY A 37 -22.26 6.17 -14.44
CA GLY A 37 -21.33 6.56 -15.49
C GLY A 37 -19.87 6.74 -15.05
N PHE A 38 -19.53 6.60 -13.77
CA PHE A 38 -18.19 6.87 -13.23
C PHE A 38 -17.49 5.63 -12.62
N GLY A 39 -17.25 4.62 -13.47
CA GLY A 39 -16.48 3.43 -13.12
C GLY A 39 -17.04 2.63 -11.93
N SER A 40 -16.26 1.67 -11.44
CA SER A 40 -16.61 0.93 -10.22
C SER A 40 -16.09 1.66 -8.99
N PRO A 41 -16.90 1.81 -7.93
CA PRO A 41 -16.47 2.50 -6.72
C PRO A 41 -15.41 1.68 -5.98
N LYS A 42 -14.36 2.36 -5.50
CA LYS A 42 -13.26 1.71 -4.79
C LYS A 42 -13.72 1.28 -3.38
N PRO A 43 -13.41 0.03 -2.95
CA PRO A 43 -13.73 -0.42 -1.60
C PRO A 43 -13.12 0.51 -0.54
N ALA A 44 -13.89 0.84 0.49
CA ALA A 44 -13.42 1.69 1.58
C ALA A 44 -12.32 0.96 2.37
N ARG A 45 -11.17 1.61 2.54
CA ARG A 45 -10.03 1.10 3.30
C ARG A 45 -9.29 2.26 3.95
N PHE A 46 -8.73 2.04 5.14
CA PHE A 46 -7.79 3.00 5.68
C PHE A 46 -6.56 3.09 4.78
N ASN A 47 -6.11 4.32 4.57
CA ASN A 47 -4.93 4.55 3.76
C ASN A 47 -3.66 4.11 4.51
N SER A 48 -3.63 4.18 5.84
CA SER A 48 -2.48 3.74 6.63
C SER A 48 -2.28 2.22 6.51
N ILE A 49 -1.04 1.83 6.22
CA ILE A 49 -0.58 0.44 6.12
C ILE A 49 0.74 0.25 6.85
N ARG A 50 1.01 -0.97 7.32
CA ARG A 50 2.34 -1.38 7.77
C ARG A 50 3.11 -2.00 6.60
N VAL A 51 4.32 -1.53 6.38
CA VAL A 51 5.27 -2.11 5.43
C VAL A 51 6.52 -2.60 6.15
N GLU A 52 7.15 -3.62 5.57
CA GLU A 52 8.42 -4.18 6.02
C GLU A 52 9.36 -4.32 4.82
N PHE A 53 10.60 -3.88 4.99
CA PHE A 53 11.64 -3.88 3.96
C PHE A 53 12.54 -5.11 4.09
N GLY A 54 13.36 -5.38 3.08
CA GLY A 54 14.24 -6.57 3.05
C GLY A 54 15.27 -6.62 4.19
N ASP A 55 15.59 -5.49 4.81
CA ASP A 55 16.50 -5.37 5.97
C ASP A 55 15.78 -5.52 7.32
N GLY A 56 14.48 -5.82 7.34
CA GLY A 56 13.67 -5.96 8.55
C GLY A 56 13.17 -4.63 9.13
N PHE A 57 13.51 -3.49 8.52
CA PHE A 57 12.93 -2.21 8.93
C PHE A 57 11.42 -2.21 8.64
N ALA A 58 10.62 -1.79 9.62
CA ALA A 58 9.17 -1.75 9.49
C ALA A 58 8.62 -0.38 9.90
N MET A 59 7.58 0.08 9.20
CA MET A 59 6.93 1.35 9.51
C MET A 59 5.48 1.38 9.08
N VAL A 60 4.72 2.30 9.66
CA VAL A 60 3.38 2.67 9.17
C VAL A 60 3.51 3.83 8.18
N THR A 61 2.89 3.68 7.01
CA THR A 61 2.93 4.66 5.92
C THR A 61 1.58 4.71 5.20
N SER A 62 1.42 5.70 4.31
CA SER A 62 0.30 5.76 3.37
C SER A 62 0.36 4.61 2.38
N GLY A 63 -0.77 4.00 2.07
CA GLY A 63 -0.93 3.00 1.01
C GLY A 63 -0.70 3.58 -0.37
N ASN A 64 -0.82 4.91 -0.50
CA ASN A 64 -0.38 5.61 -1.69
C ASN A 64 1.15 5.66 -1.79
N ALA A 65 1.94 5.37 -0.76
CA ALA A 65 3.39 5.40 -0.82
C ALA A 65 4.02 4.17 -1.48
N ILE A 66 3.20 3.21 -1.93
CA ILE A 66 3.67 1.97 -2.55
C ILE A 66 3.03 1.75 -3.93
N ARG A 67 3.72 1.02 -4.79
CA ARG A 67 3.21 0.50 -6.07
C ARG A 67 3.53 -0.99 -6.15
N LYS A 68 2.66 -1.80 -6.74
CA LYS A 68 3.01 -3.20 -7.03
C LYS A 68 4.24 -3.21 -7.95
N ALA A 69 5.24 -4.03 -7.62
CA ALA A 69 6.34 -4.28 -8.53
C ALA A 69 5.77 -4.95 -9.79
N THR A 70 6.05 -4.38 -10.96
CA THR A 70 5.81 -5.08 -12.22
C THR A 70 6.93 -6.11 -12.35
N LEU A 71 6.57 -7.37 -12.59
CA LEU A 71 7.52 -8.42 -12.96
C LEU A 71 8.27 -8.05 -14.25
#